data_AF-A0A2S9J6C5-F1
#
_entry.id   AF-A0A2S9J6C5-F1
#
_cell.length_a   1.000
_cell.length_b   1.000
_cell.length_c   1.000
_cell.angle_alpha   90.00
_cell.angle_beta   90.00
_cell.angle_gamma   90.00
#
_symmetry.space_group_name_H-M   'P 1'
#
loop_
_entity.id
_entity.type
_entity.pdbx_description
1 polymer ?
#
loop_
_entity_poly.entity_id
_entity_poly.type
_entity_poly.pdbx_seq_one_letter_code
_entity_poly.pdbx_strand_id
1 'polypeptide(L)'
;MKKTLSLAVLFAGISLATFAQEEKGTRRPITKDRKPRMEKRIHGTPEEVAKLKTVRLDKHLKFTDAQRAEVYAVQLAQAKQAAVHREEMKNLHDRKRGDMKDSRAKMNEILTAEQKELLERSYAQRHQGNFKGTKREFKKRGMIEKKMTGAENTEG
;
A
#
# COMPACT_ATOMS: atom_id res chain seq x y z
N MET A 1 54.53 -19.23 -0.51
CA MET A 1 53.76 -19.77 0.65
C MET A 1 53.64 -18.70 1.71
N LYS A 2 52.43 -18.51 2.27
CA LYS A 2 52.08 -18.14 3.67
C LYS A 2 52.68 -16.87 4.30
N LYS A 3 51.86 -16.26 5.18
CA LYS A 3 52.03 -14.98 5.91
C LYS A 3 51.87 -13.76 4.98
N THR A 4 51.03 -12.75 5.26
CA THR A 4 49.86 -12.68 6.19
C THR A 4 48.93 -11.53 5.74
N LEU A 5 47.68 -11.49 6.22
CA LEU A 5 46.83 -10.28 6.16
C LEU A 5 46.31 -9.97 7.57
N SER A 6 46.76 -8.85 8.14
CA SER A 6 46.37 -8.40 9.46
C SER A 6 44.93 -7.89 9.48
N LEU A 7 44.21 -8.27 10.54
CA LEU A 7 42.89 -7.78 10.89
C LEU A 7 42.95 -6.28 11.25
N ALA A 8 42.53 -5.40 10.33
CA ALA A 8 42.42 -3.97 10.61
C ALA A 8 41.02 -3.62 11.12
N VAL A 9 40.85 -3.61 12.45
CA VAL A 9 39.67 -3.04 13.10
C VAL A 9 39.79 -1.52 13.05
N LEU A 10 38.93 -0.86 12.27
CA LEU A 10 38.87 0.61 12.19
C LEU A 10 37.43 1.12 12.16
N PHE A 11 36.60 0.62 13.09
CA PHE A 11 35.29 1.17 13.42
C PHE A 11 35.38 2.08 14.65
N ALA A 12 36.07 3.21 14.49
CA ALA A 12 36.09 4.30 15.45
C ALA A 12 35.59 5.60 14.79
N GLY A 13 34.51 6.18 15.31
CA GLY A 13 34.18 7.58 15.04
C GLY A 13 33.10 7.91 13.99
N ILE A 14 32.09 7.07 13.76
CA ILE A 14 30.81 7.61 13.23
C ILE A 14 30.05 8.26 14.39
N SER A 15 30.49 9.47 14.75
CA SER A 15 29.81 10.30 15.74
C SER A 15 28.41 10.63 15.24
N LEU A 16 27.38 10.27 16.01
CA LEU A 16 25.98 10.59 15.73
C LEU A 16 25.72 12.10 15.91
N ALA A 17 26.17 12.90 14.95
CA ALA A 17 25.68 14.25 14.74
C ALA A 17 24.27 14.14 14.13
N THR A 18 23.27 13.83 14.95
CA THR A 18 21.86 13.94 14.56
C THR A 18 21.54 15.42 14.38
N PHE A 19 21.80 15.95 13.18
CA PHE A 19 21.27 17.24 12.78
C PHE A 19 19.76 17.20 12.92
N ALA A 20 19.24 17.92 13.91
CA ALA A 20 17.84 18.31 14.00
C ALA A 20 17.58 19.31 12.86
N GLN A 21 17.55 18.79 11.63
CA GLN A 21 17.25 19.57 10.45
C GLN A 21 15.76 19.91 10.53
N GLU A 22 15.48 21.12 11.03
CA GLU A 22 14.16 21.73 11.04
C GLU A 22 13.71 21.91 9.58
N GLU A 23 13.17 20.86 8.98
CA GLU A 23 12.38 20.99 7.76
C GLU A 23 11.18 21.87 8.11
N LYS A 24 11.31 23.16 7.80
CA LYS A 24 10.19 24.05 7.47
C LYS A 24 9.53 23.52 6.20
N GLY A 25 8.85 22.39 6.37
CA GLY A 25 8.33 21.57 5.30
C GLY A 25 7.40 22.42 4.46
N THR A 26 7.77 22.61 3.20
CA THR A 26 6.92 23.20 2.16
C THR A 26 5.81 22.21 1.81
N ARG A 27 4.95 21.93 2.80
CA ARG A 27 3.73 21.14 2.68
C ARG A 27 2.79 21.86 1.72
N ARG A 28 2.98 21.60 0.42
CA ARG A 28 2.07 21.98 -0.65
C ARG A 28 0.65 21.60 -0.18
N PRO A 29 -0.31 22.54 -0.17
CA PRO A 29 -1.65 22.22 0.29
C PRO A 29 -2.19 21.07 -0.57
N ILE A 30 -2.60 19.97 0.09
CA ILE A 30 -3.24 18.84 -0.58
C ILE A 30 -4.64 19.32 -0.99
N THR A 31 -4.73 19.88 -2.20
CA THR A 31 -5.98 20.36 -2.77
C THR A 31 -6.98 19.21 -2.90
N LYS A 32 -8.27 19.51 -2.67
CA LYS A 32 -9.34 18.50 -2.63
C LYS A 32 -9.61 17.86 -3.99
N ASP A 33 -9.13 18.48 -5.07
CA ASP A 33 -9.52 18.18 -6.45
C ASP A 33 -8.64 17.14 -7.14
N ARG A 34 -7.75 16.48 -6.38
CA ARG A 34 -7.02 15.30 -6.85
C ARG A 34 -8.00 14.13 -7.05
N LYS A 35 -8.60 14.08 -8.25
CA LYS A 35 -9.31 12.89 -8.76
C LYS A 35 -8.45 11.66 -8.50
N PRO A 36 -9.00 10.54 -7.99
CA PRO A 36 -8.22 9.33 -7.77
C PRO A 36 -7.61 8.91 -9.10
N ARG A 37 -6.27 8.92 -9.19
CA ARG A 37 -5.54 8.49 -10.38
C ARG A 37 -5.60 6.98 -10.45
N MET A 38 -6.77 6.45 -10.85
CA MET A 38 -6.91 5.08 -11.29
C MET A 38 -6.11 4.92 -12.59
N GLU A 39 -4.83 4.58 -12.42
CA GLU A 39 -3.99 4.16 -13.51
C GLU A 39 -4.65 2.95 -14.18
N LYS A 40 -5.04 3.10 -15.45
CA LYS A 40 -5.76 2.07 -16.18
C LYS A 40 -4.92 0.80 -16.19
N ARG A 41 -5.38 -0.23 -15.45
CA ARG A 41 -4.74 -1.54 -15.41
C ARG A 41 -4.59 -2.06 -16.84
N ILE A 42 -3.40 -2.52 -17.19
CA ILE A 42 -3.17 -3.18 -18.47
C ILE A 42 -3.67 -4.62 -18.31
N HIS A 43 -4.62 -4.99 -19.16
CA HIS A 43 -5.13 -6.36 -19.31
C HIS A 43 -4.54 -6.92 -20.61
N GLY A 44 -4.30 -8.23 -20.64
CA GLY A 44 -3.61 -8.92 -21.73
C GLY A 44 -2.63 -9.97 -21.21
N THR A 45 -1.99 -10.68 -22.14
CA THR A 45 -0.90 -11.62 -21.86
C THR A 45 0.36 -10.90 -21.34
N PRO A 46 1.31 -11.59 -20.67
CA PRO A 46 2.56 -10.97 -20.24
C PRO A 46 3.34 -10.31 -21.40
N GLU A 47 3.27 -10.88 -22.60
CA GLU A 47 3.90 -10.33 -23.81
C GLU A 47 3.22 -9.07 -24.32
N GLU A 48 1.89 -9.04 -24.39
CA GLU A 48 1.13 -7.84 -24.75
C GLU A 48 1.38 -6.70 -23.76
N VAL A 49 1.38 -7.01 -22.45
CA VAL A 49 1.69 -6.06 -21.39
C VAL A 49 3.10 -5.51 -21.56
N ALA A 50 4.08 -6.37 -21.84
CA ALA A 50 5.47 -5.97 -22.06
C ALA A 50 5.62 -5.10 -23.31
N LYS A 51 5.06 -5.52 -24.46
CA LYS A 51 5.05 -4.74 -25.71
C LYS A 51 4.44 -3.36 -25.49
N LEU A 52 3.27 -3.28 -24.84
CA LEU A 52 2.58 -2.02 -24.58
C LEU A 52 3.36 -1.10 -23.61
N LYS A 53 4.02 -1.66 -22.60
CA LYS A 53 4.90 -0.88 -21.69
C LYS A 53 6.13 -0.37 -22.41
N THR A 54 6.82 -1.20 -23.20
CA THR A 54 7.97 -0.77 -24.00
C THR A 54 7.59 0.33 -24.98
N VAL A 55 6.48 0.19 -25.72
CA VAL A 55 5.97 1.24 -26.63
C VAL A 55 5.60 2.53 -25.89
N ARG A 56 5.08 2.46 -24.66
CA ARG A 56 4.81 3.66 -23.84
C ARG A 56 6.09 4.37 -23.42
N LEU A 57 7.13 3.63 -23.03
CA LEU A 57 8.43 4.21 -22.68
C LEU A 57 9.14 4.80 -23.91
N ASP A 58 9.09 4.09 -25.05
CA ASP A 58 9.71 4.50 -26.31
C ASP A 58 9.14 5.83 -26.83
N LYS A 59 7.84 6.09 -26.66
CA LYS A 59 7.21 7.39 -26.98
C LYS A 59 7.82 8.59 -26.24
N HIS A 60 8.44 8.37 -25.08
CA HIS A 60 9.04 9.42 -24.27
C HIS A 60 10.57 9.43 -24.34
N LEU A 61 11.20 8.26 -24.52
CA LEU A 61 12.65 8.08 -24.44
C LEU A 61 13.34 7.81 -25.77
N LYS A 62 12.59 7.46 -26.84
CA LYS A 62 13.06 7.23 -28.21
C LYS A 62 14.26 6.27 -28.28
N PHE A 63 14.01 5.01 -27.94
CA PHE A 63 15.05 3.97 -27.89
C PHE A 63 15.60 3.62 -29.27
N THR A 64 16.88 3.23 -29.32
CA THR A 64 17.42 2.47 -30.46
C THR A 64 16.84 1.05 -30.47
N ASP A 65 16.94 0.33 -31.59
CA ASP A 65 16.37 -1.01 -31.70
C ASP A 65 17.01 -2.01 -30.71
N ALA A 66 18.31 -1.89 -30.45
CA ALA A 66 19.02 -2.67 -29.43
C ALA A 66 18.47 -2.39 -28.02
N GLN A 67 18.34 -1.11 -27.64
CA GLN A 67 17.74 -0.71 -26.37
C GLN A 67 16.28 -1.16 -26.25
N ARG A 68 15.50 -1.10 -27.34
CA ARG A 68 14.10 -1.55 -27.36
C ARG A 68 13.99 -3.04 -27.06
N ALA A 69 14.92 -3.87 -27.56
CA ALA A 69 14.98 -5.30 -27.28
C ALA A 69 15.29 -5.59 -25.80
N GLU A 70 16.31 -4.93 -25.24
CA GLU A 70 16.67 -5.07 -23.81
C GLU A 70 15.54 -4.61 -22.88
N VAL A 71 14.96 -3.43 -23.14
CA VAL A 71 13.81 -2.92 -22.38
C VAL A 71 12.62 -3.85 -22.49
N TYR A 72 12.35 -4.43 -23.67
CA TYR A 72 11.31 -5.44 -23.82
C TYR A 72 11.55 -6.70 -22.97
N ALA A 73 12.78 -7.22 -22.94
CA ALA A 73 13.12 -8.38 -22.10
C ALA A 73 12.88 -8.09 -20.60
N VAL A 74 13.28 -6.91 -20.12
CA VAL A 74 13.02 -6.46 -18.73
C VAL A 74 11.51 -6.33 -18.47
N GLN A 75 10.76 -5.71 -19.38
CA GLN A 75 9.30 -5.58 -19.23
C GLN A 75 8.57 -6.93 -19.26
N LEU A 76 9.07 -7.90 -20.03
CA LEU A 76 8.52 -9.26 -20.09
C LEU A 76 8.76 -10.03 -18.79
N ALA A 77 9.97 -9.95 -18.21
CA ALA A 77 10.26 -10.55 -16.92
C ALA A 77 9.33 -9.98 -15.81
N GLN A 78 9.19 -8.65 -15.76
CA GLN A 78 8.27 -7.98 -14.83
C GLN A 78 6.80 -8.35 -15.07
N ALA A 79 6.38 -8.50 -16.33
CA ALA A 79 5.00 -8.87 -16.67
C ALA A 79 4.69 -10.32 -16.27
N LYS A 80 5.65 -11.24 -16.41
CA LYS A 80 5.53 -12.64 -15.94
C LYS A 80 5.41 -12.71 -14.42
N GLN A 81 6.27 -12.02 -13.67
CA GLN A 81 6.17 -11.93 -12.21
C GLN A 81 4.82 -11.32 -11.76
N ALA A 82 4.36 -10.27 -12.43
CA ALA A 82 3.07 -9.64 -12.14
C ALA A 82 1.85 -10.52 -12.48
N ALA A 83 2.00 -11.53 -13.36
CA ALA A 83 0.97 -12.52 -13.63
C ALA A 83 0.88 -13.55 -12.49
N VAL A 84 2.02 -14.13 -12.09
CA VAL A 84 2.11 -15.08 -10.96
C VAL A 84 1.53 -14.45 -9.68
N HIS A 85 1.99 -13.25 -9.32
CA HIS A 85 1.49 -12.53 -8.14
C HIS A 85 -0.02 -12.21 -8.23
N ARG A 86 -0.58 -12.04 -9.44
CA ARG A 86 -2.02 -11.84 -9.63
C ARG A 86 -2.81 -13.12 -9.32
N GLU A 87 -2.29 -14.28 -9.67
CA GLU A 87 -2.89 -15.58 -9.39
C GLU A 87 -2.79 -15.94 -7.90
N GLU A 88 -1.62 -15.73 -7.29
CA GLU A 88 -1.42 -15.84 -5.84
C GLU A 88 -2.43 -14.98 -5.06
N MET A 89 -2.55 -13.71 -5.44
CA MET A 89 -3.50 -12.79 -4.81
C MET A 89 -4.96 -13.18 -5.10
N LYS A 90 -5.29 -13.74 -6.26
CA LYS A 90 -6.64 -14.28 -6.53
C LYS A 90 -6.94 -15.43 -5.54
N ASN A 91 -6.05 -16.40 -5.45
CA ASN A 91 -6.19 -17.56 -4.57
C ASN A 91 -6.30 -17.14 -3.08
N LEU A 92 -5.53 -16.14 -2.65
CA LEU A 92 -5.63 -15.57 -1.31
C LEU A 92 -6.99 -14.90 -1.04
N HIS A 93 -7.51 -14.13 -2.00
CA HIS A 93 -8.84 -13.53 -1.88
C HIS A 93 -9.95 -14.59 -1.86
N ASP A 94 -9.85 -15.63 -2.69
CA ASP A 94 -10.84 -16.71 -2.75
C ASP A 94 -10.85 -17.52 -1.45
N ARG A 95 -9.69 -17.86 -0.86
CA ARG A 95 -9.58 -18.46 0.49
C ARG A 95 -10.22 -17.58 1.55
N LYS A 96 -9.81 -16.30 1.64
CA LYS A 96 -10.37 -15.34 2.59
C LYS A 96 -11.90 -15.18 2.43
N ARG A 97 -12.42 -15.31 1.22
CA ARG A 97 -13.87 -15.28 0.96
C ARG A 97 -14.58 -16.54 1.44
N GLY A 98 -13.91 -17.70 1.41
CA GLY A 98 -14.33 -18.94 2.08
C GLY A 98 -14.39 -18.74 3.60
N ASP A 99 -13.27 -18.38 4.23
CA ASP A 99 -13.15 -18.19 5.68
C ASP A 99 -14.24 -17.23 6.24
N MET A 100 -14.54 -16.16 5.50
CA MET A 100 -15.57 -15.17 5.86
C MET A 100 -17.00 -15.71 5.73
N LYS A 101 -17.27 -16.63 4.78
CA LYS A 101 -18.56 -17.33 4.69
C LYS A 101 -18.72 -18.30 5.84
N ASP A 102 -17.69 -19.10 6.12
CA ASP A 102 -17.74 -20.14 7.16
C ASP A 102 -17.85 -19.53 8.56
N SER A 103 -17.13 -18.43 8.80
CA SER A 103 -17.27 -17.62 10.01
C SER A 103 -18.69 -17.05 10.17
N ARG A 104 -19.29 -16.55 9.08
CA ARG A 104 -20.67 -16.06 9.09
C ARG A 104 -21.69 -17.17 9.28
N ALA A 105 -21.46 -18.38 8.75
CA ALA A 105 -22.31 -19.55 8.98
C ALA A 105 -22.30 -19.96 10.46
N LYS A 106 -21.11 -20.13 11.06
CA LYS A 106 -20.96 -20.44 12.50
C LYS A 106 -21.60 -19.38 13.40
N MET A 107 -21.44 -18.10 13.06
CA MET A 107 -22.10 -17.01 13.79
C MET A 107 -23.63 -17.08 13.65
N ASN A 108 -24.16 -17.45 12.48
CA ASN A 108 -25.59 -17.69 12.28
C ASN A 108 -26.11 -18.96 12.98
N GLU A 109 -25.29 -19.89 13.43
CA GLU A 109 -25.72 -21.00 14.29
C GLU A 109 -25.89 -20.56 15.75
N ILE A 110 -25.08 -19.59 16.19
CA ILE A 110 -25.05 -19.09 17.58
C ILE A 110 -26.11 -18.00 17.85
N LEU A 111 -26.35 -17.12 16.89
CA LEU A 111 -27.19 -15.93 17.09
C LEU A 111 -28.71 -16.22 17.03
N THR A 112 -29.48 -15.49 17.84
CA THR A 112 -30.96 -15.46 17.76
C THR A 112 -31.43 -14.78 16.47
N ALA A 113 -32.73 -14.94 16.12
CA ALA A 113 -33.30 -14.34 14.91
C ALA A 113 -33.15 -12.81 14.88
N GLU A 114 -33.41 -12.13 16.00
CA GLU A 114 -33.27 -10.67 16.13
C GLU A 114 -31.81 -10.21 16.00
N GLN A 115 -30.87 -10.97 16.61
CA GLN A 115 -29.44 -10.68 16.52
C GLN A 115 -28.89 -10.85 15.10
N LYS A 116 -29.40 -11.84 14.34
CA LYS A 116 -29.08 -12.01 12.91
C LYS A 116 -29.54 -10.80 12.11
N GLU A 117 -30.76 -10.31 12.34
CA GLU A 117 -31.26 -9.15 11.61
C GLU A 117 -30.42 -7.89 11.87
N LEU A 118 -30.05 -7.65 13.14
CA LEU A 118 -29.14 -6.56 13.52
C LEU A 118 -27.76 -6.70 12.86
N LEU A 119 -27.21 -7.92 12.81
CA LEU A 119 -25.94 -8.20 12.16
C LEU A 119 -25.99 -7.93 10.64
N GLU A 120 -27.02 -8.40 9.96
CA GLU A 120 -27.23 -8.17 8.52
C GLU A 120 -27.43 -6.68 8.20
N ARG A 121 -28.23 -5.97 9.00
CA ARG A 121 -28.35 -4.50 8.91
C ARG A 121 -26.99 -3.81 9.09
N SER A 122 -26.13 -4.29 9.98
CA SER A 122 -24.76 -3.76 10.17
C SER A 122 -23.86 -3.99 8.95
N TYR A 123 -23.98 -5.13 8.27
CA TYR A 123 -23.25 -5.40 7.02
C TYR A 123 -23.78 -4.53 5.88
N ALA A 124 -25.09 -4.41 5.74
CA ALA A 124 -25.72 -3.53 4.75
C ALA A 124 -25.27 -2.07 4.92
N GLN A 125 -25.24 -1.55 6.15
CA GLN A 125 -24.73 -0.20 6.45
C GLN A 125 -23.24 -0.04 6.11
N ARG A 126 -22.40 -1.06 6.37
CA ARG A 126 -20.97 -1.05 5.97
C ARG A 126 -20.80 -1.05 4.44
N HIS A 127 -21.65 -1.76 3.70
CA HIS A 127 -21.62 -1.77 2.23
C HIS A 127 -22.16 -0.48 1.60
N GLN A 128 -23.18 0.14 2.20
CA GLN A 128 -23.65 1.49 1.84
C GLN A 128 -22.69 2.59 2.31
N GLY A 129 -21.78 2.30 3.24
CA GLY A 129 -20.82 3.22 3.86
C GLY A 129 -19.72 3.78 2.96
N ASN A 130 -19.74 3.52 1.66
CA ASN A 130 -18.89 4.26 0.72
C ASN A 130 -19.45 5.68 0.55
N PHE A 131 -18.77 6.64 1.19
CA PHE A 131 -18.75 8.07 0.87
C PHE A 131 -19.83 8.96 1.52
N LYS A 132 -19.65 9.31 2.82
CA LYS A 132 -19.94 10.66 3.38
C LYS A 132 -19.51 10.92 4.84
N GLY A 133 -19.03 9.92 5.59
CA GLY A 133 -18.47 10.12 6.94
C GLY A 133 -17.30 11.12 6.92
N THR A 134 -17.39 12.20 7.69
CA THR A 134 -16.45 13.33 7.52
C THR A 134 -15.07 13.03 8.10
N LYS A 135 -14.00 13.25 7.32
CA LYS A 135 -12.61 13.29 7.82
C LYS A 135 -12.40 14.32 8.96
N ARG A 136 -13.37 15.21 9.20
CA ARG A 136 -13.38 16.19 10.31
C ARG A 136 -13.56 15.52 11.67
N GLU A 137 -14.35 14.46 11.79
CA GLU A 137 -14.64 13.81 13.08
C GLU A 137 -13.45 12.99 13.60
N PHE A 138 -12.83 12.18 12.75
CA PHE A 138 -11.57 11.49 13.10
C PHE A 138 -10.47 12.49 13.48
N LYS A 139 -10.40 13.65 12.80
CA LYS A 139 -9.44 14.70 13.13
C LYS A 139 -9.78 15.46 14.42
N LYS A 140 -11.06 15.53 14.82
CA LYS A 140 -11.48 16.05 16.13
C LYS A 140 -11.10 15.09 17.26
N ARG A 141 -11.38 13.78 17.14
CA ARG A 141 -11.04 12.78 18.18
C ARG A 141 -9.54 12.78 18.51
N GLY A 142 -8.67 12.66 17.51
CA GLY A 142 -7.21 12.73 17.73
C GLY A 142 -6.66 14.09 18.18
N MET A 143 -7.45 15.17 18.12
CA MET A 143 -7.11 16.46 18.74
C MET A 143 -7.67 16.63 20.16
N ILE A 144 -8.65 15.81 20.56
CA ILE A 144 -9.17 15.79 21.95
C ILE A 144 -8.24 14.93 22.82
N GLU A 145 -7.88 13.73 22.36
CA GLU A 145 -6.91 12.86 23.07
C GLU A 145 -5.58 13.60 23.33
N LYS A 146 -5.00 14.22 22.29
CA LYS A 146 -3.74 14.98 22.42
C LYS A 146 -3.85 16.23 23.31
N LYS A 147 -5.05 16.74 23.56
CA LYS A 147 -5.28 17.84 24.52
C LYS A 147 -5.39 17.33 25.96
N MET A 148 -6.01 16.18 26.18
CA MET A 148 -6.10 15.56 27.51
C MET A 148 -4.72 15.11 28.01
N THR A 149 -3.95 14.38 27.20
CA THR A 149 -2.58 14.00 27.55
C THR A 149 -1.60 15.18 27.66
N GLY A 150 -1.97 16.35 27.11
CA GLY A 150 -1.17 17.57 27.23
C GLY A 150 -1.44 18.35 28.52
N ALA A 151 -2.67 18.30 29.03
CA ALA A 151 -3.07 18.99 30.26
C ALA A 151 -2.53 18.31 31.53
N GLU A 152 -2.50 16.97 31.55
CA GLU A 152 -1.97 16.18 32.68
C GLU A 152 -0.45 16.33 32.88
N ASN A 153 0.28 16.93 31.93
CA ASN A 153 1.74 17.11 31.97
C ASN A 153 2.16 18.59 32.12
N THR A 154 1.25 19.47 32.52
CA THR A 154 1.53 20.91 32.75
C THR A 154 1.27 21.39 34.18
N GLU A 155 0.92 20.49 35.09
CA GLU A 155 0.86 20.75 36.54
C GLU A 155 1.93 19.90 37.25
N GLY A 156 3.17 20.40 37.25
CA GLY A 156 4.36 19.79 37.84
C GLY A 156 5.54 20.74 37.85
#